data_AF-A0A399D7M8-F1
#
_entry.id   AF-A0A399D7M8-F1
#
_cell.length_a   1.000
_cell.length_b   1.000
_cell.length_c   1.000
_cell.angle_alpha   90.00
_cell.angle_beta   90.00
_cell.angle_gamma   90.00
#
_symmetry.space_group_name_H-M   'P 1'
#
loop_
_entity.id
_entity.type
_entity.pdbx_description
1 polymer ?
#
loop_
_entity_poly.entity_id
_entity_poly.type
_entity_poly.pdbx_seq_one_letter_code
_entity_poly.pdbx_strand_id
1 'polypeptide(L)'
;MTSNGHCSYLPISGNEWILNDTYPDEKRLQNIYLYHVKREVKVLLANLYLSPDFKFDNELRVDTHPRYSRDGRMVVVDSPHEGYGRQMYLLDISRILEN
;
A
#
# COMPACT_ATOMS: atom_id res chain seq x y z
N MET A 1 -7.47 -7.57 12.58
CA MET A 1 -8.00 -6.89 11.38
C MET A 1 -7.07 -7.20 10.23
N THR A 2 -7.47 -8.01 9.25
CA THR A 2 -6.61 -8.40 8.12
C THR A 2 -6.86 -7.58 6.85
N SER A 3 -7.96 -6.82 6.79
CA SER A 3 -8.46 -6.29 5.51
C SER A 3 -8.18 -4.82 5.25
N ASN A 4 -8.09 -3.96 6.27
CA ASN A 4 -7.90 -2.52 6.08
C ASN A 4 -6.92 -2.00 7.15
N GLY A 5 -5.84 -1.38 6.69
CA GLY A 5 -4.85 -0.71 7.52
C GLY A 5 -5.03 0.80 7.47
N HIS A 6 -4.17 1.46 6.70
CA HIS A 6 -4.10 2.92 6.58
C HIS A 6 -4.95 3.40 5.42
N CYS A 7 -5.94 4.26 5.69
CA CYS A 7 -6.80 4.83 4.66
C CYS A 7 -6.40 6.28 4.40
N SER A 8 -6.15 6.66 3.15
CA SER A 8 -5.99 8.08 2.80
C SER A 8 -6.58 8.38 1.41
N TYR A 9 -7.28 9.49 1.29
CA TYR A 9 -7.77 9.96 -0.01
C TYR A 9 -6.63 10.55 -0.82
N LEU A 10 -6.51 10.13 -2.09
CA LEU A 10 -5.58 10.79 -3.00
C LEU A 10 -6.07 12.21 -3.30
N PRO A 11 -5.18 13.21 -3.34
CA PRO A 11 -5.51 14.61 -3.61
C PRO A 11 -5.70 14.87 -5.12
N ILE A 12 -6.35 13.94 -5.82
CA ILE A 12 -6.55 13.97 -7.27
C ILE A 12 -7.96 13.50 -7.60
N SER A 13 -8.47 13.92 -8.77
CA SER A 13 -9.76 13.48 -9.31
C SER A 13 -10.91 13.64 -8.29
N GLY A 14 -10.94 14.77 -7.58
CA GLY A 14 -11.98 15.07 -6.59
C GLY A 14 -12.00 14.13 -5.37
N ASN A 15 -10.86 13.54 -5.00
CA ASN A 15 -10.73 12.60 -3.88
C ASN A 15 -11.59 11.34 -4.06
N GLU A 16 -11.70 10.82 -5.29
CA GLU A 16 -12.49 9.62 -5.59
C GLU A 16 -11.74 8.31 -5.31
N TRP A 17 -10.44 8.39 -5.04
CA TRP A 17 -9.56 7.26 -4.81
C TRP A 17 -9.07 7.22 -3.37
N ILE A 18 -9.22 6.06 -2.74
CA ILE A 18 -8.65 5.75 -1.42
C ILE A 18 -7.41 4.89 -1.62
N LEU A 19 -6.26 5.39 -1.18
CA LEU A 19 -5.05 4.59 -1.00
C LEU A 19 -5.16 3.79 0.30
N ASN A 20 -4.82 2.51 0.22
CA ASN A 20 -4.93 1.60 1.35
C ASN A 20 -3.86 0.50 1.35
N ASP A 21 -3.62 -0.09 2.52
CA ASP A 21 -2.83 -1.29 2.71
C ASP A 21 -3.55 -2.35 3.56
N THR A 22 -3.03 -3.57 3.53
CA THR A 22 -3.46 -4.66 4.42
C THR A 22 -2.32 -5.08 5.34
N TYR A 23 -2.69 -5.57 6.53
CA TYR A 23 -1.77 -6.41 7.29
C TYR A 23 -1.48 -7.72 6.51
N PRO A 24 -0.38 -8.43 6.86
CA PRO A 24 -0.05 -9.70 6.21
C PRO A 24 -1.20 -10.69 6.33
N ASP A 25 -1.61 -11.26 5.20
CA ASP A 25 -2.57 -12.36 5.15
C ASP A 25 -1.95 -13.71 5.59
N GLU A 26 -2.69 -14.81 5.43
CA GLU A 26 -2.20 -16.17 5.73
C GLU A 26 -0.95 -16.56 4.92
N LYS A 27 -0.74 -15.93 3.76
CA LYS A 27 0.45 -16.09 2.90
C LYS A 27 1.53 -15.05 3.20
N ARG A 28 1.37 -14.26 4.27
CA ARG A 28 2.27 -13.17 4.68
C ARG A 28 2.34 -12.01 3.66
N LEU A 29 1.28 -11.82 2.87
CA LEU A 29 1.24 -10.78 1.85
C LEU A 29 0.53 -9.53 2.36
N GLN A 30 1.22 -8.39 2.28
CA GLN A 30 0.65 -7.06 2.49
C GLN A 30 0.26 -6.48 1.14
N ASN A 31 -1.02 -6.14 0.98
CA ASN A 31 -1.55 -5.67 -0.29
C ASN A 31 -1.66 -4.16 -0.28
N ILE A 32 -1.02 -3.47 -1.23
CA ILE A 32 -1.18 -2.04 -1.48
C ILE A 32 -2.20 -1.88 -2.60
N TYR A 33 -3.22 -1.07 -2.39
CA TYR A 33 -4.27 -0.91 -3.39
C TYR A 33 -4.90 0.48 -3.39
N LEU A 34 -5.51 0.82 -4.52
CA LEU A 34 -6.45 1.91 -4.63
C LEU A 34 -7.88 1.36 -4.62
N TYR A 35 -8.78 2.08 -3.99
CA TYR A 35 -10.22 1.83 -4.07
C TYR A 35 -10.93 3.05 -4.64
N HIS A 36 -11.62 2.87 -5.76
CA HIS A 36 -12.44 3.90 -6.37
C HIS A 36 -13.81 3.91 -5.71
N VAL A 37 -14.16 5.00 -5.02
CA VAL A 37 -15.38 5.06 -4.20
C VAL A 37 -16.65 4.92 -5.06
N LYS A 38 -16.77 5.72 -6.12
CA LYS A 38 -17.98 5.71 -6.98
C LYS A 38 -18.16 4.42 -7.79
N ARG A 39 -17.08 3.83 -8.29
CA ARG A 39 -17.12 2.62 -9.11
C ARG A 39 -17.11 1.34 -8.27
N GLU A 40 -16.84 1.45 -6.96
CA GLU A 40 -16.66 0.32 -6.04
C GLU A 40 -15.59 -0.69 -6.51
N VAL A 41 -14.56 -0.19 -7.19
CA VAL A 41 -13.48 -1.01 -7.78
C VAL A 41 -12.23 -0.91 -6.94
N LYS A 42 -11.63 -2.07 -6.63
CA LYS A 42 -10.29 -2.20 -6.04
C LYS A 42 -9.26 -2.46 -7.14
N VAL A 43 -8.20 -1.64 -7.18
CA VAL A 43 -7.05 -1.80 -8.07
C VAL A 43 -5.82 -2.14 -7.23
N LEU A 44 -5.27 -3.33 -7.40
CA LEU A 44 -4.05 -3.75 -6.71
C LEU A 44 -2.84 -3.02 -7.29
N LEU A 45 -2.06 -2.36 -6.43
CA LEU A 45 -0.81 -1.68 -6.79
C LEU A 45 0.40 -2.57 -6.58
N ALA A 46 0.45 -3.25 -5.43
CA ALA A 46 1.54 -4.16 -5.09
C ALA A 46 1.08 -5.24 -4.11
N ASN A 47 1.79 -6.37 -4.15
CA ASN A 47 1.62 -7.47 -3.23
C ASN A 47 3.01 -7.78 -2.65
N LEU A 48 3.21 -7.44 -1.37
CA LEU A 48 4.52 -7.39 -0.74
C LEU A 48 4.63 -8.49 0.30
N TYR A 49 5.57 -9.42 0.10
CA TYR A 49 5.82 -10.50 1.05
C TYR A 49 6.55 -9.99 2.29
N LEU A 50 6.03 -10.32 3.48
CA LEU A 50 6.65 -10.01 4.75
C LEU A 50 7.35 -11.26 5.32
N SER A 51 8.68 -11.31 5.27
CA SER A 51 9.46 -12.40 5.87
C SER A 51 9.07 -12.61 7.34
N PRO A 52 8.97 -13.86 7.84
CA PRO A 52 8.73 -14.18 9.25
C PRO A 52 9.68 -13.51 10.25
N ASP A 53 10.82 -12.99 9.81
CA ASP A 53 11.75 -12.24 10.66
C ASP A 53 11.15 -10.92 11.16
N PHE A 54 10.19 -10.36 10.39
CA PHE A 54 9.51 -9.09 10.68
C PHE A 54 8.11 -9.31 11.28
N LYS A 55 7.94 -10.30 12.17
CA LYS A 55 6.67 -10.55 12.87
C LYS A 55 6.20 -9.35 13.71
N PHE A 56 4.91 -9.35 14.02
CA PHE A 56 4.21 -8.23 14.65
C PHE A 56 4.66 -7.96 16.10
N ASP A 57 5.15 -8.99 16.78
CA ASP A 57 5.68 -8.99 18.15
C ASP A 57 7.18 -8.64 18.23
N ASN A 58 7.81 -8.34 17.08
CA ASN A 58 9.19 -7.92 16.99
C ASN A 58 9.27 -6.38 16.92
N GLU A 59 10.27 -5.78 17.58
CA GLU A 59 10.63 -4.36 17.44
C GLU A 59 10.89 -3.97 15.98
N LEU A 60 11.21 -4.95 15.12
CA LEU A 60 11.49 -4.76 13.70
C LEU A 60 10.24 -4.75 12.80
N ARG A 61 9.02 -4.89 13.33
CA ARG A 61 7.75 -4.90 12.56
C ARG A 61 7.72 -3.83 11.47
N VAL A 62 7.41 -4.23 10.24
CA VAL A 62 7.23 -3.32 9.10
C VAL A 62 5.75 -3.22 8.71
N ASP A 63 5.16 -2.06 8.99
CA ASP A 63 3.90 -1.64 8.38
C ASP A 63 4.21 -0.87 7.10
N THR A 64 3.38 -1.04 6.06
CA THR A 64 3.74 -0.50 4.75
C THR A 64 3.54 1.01 4.63
N HIS A 65 2.69 1.59 5.49
CA HIS A 65 2.43 3.03 5.60
C HIS A 65 2.38 3.73 4.24
N PRO A 66 1.44 3.36 3.35
CA PRO A 66 1.38 3.94 2.01
C PRO A 66 1.12 5.44 2.11
N ARG A 67 1.99 6.22 1.47
CA ARG A 67 1.92 7.70 1.40
C ARG A 67 1.93 8.11 -0.05
N TYR A 68 1.39 9.27 -0.38
CA TYR A 68 1.33 9.76 -1.76
C TYR A 68 2.10 11.08 -1.94
N SER A 69 2.53 11.34 -3.18
CA SER A 69 3.09 12.64 -3.58
C SER A 69 2.02 13.72 -3.59
N ARG A 70 2.43 14.99 -3.51
CA ARG A 70 1.50 16.14 -3.45
C ARG A 70 0.54 16.23 -4.64
N ASP A 71 0.95 15.74 -5.81
CA ASP A 71 0.14 15.68 -7.02
C ASP A 71 -0.70 14.39 -7.14
N GLY A 72 -0.60 13.48 -6.17
CA GLY A 72 -1.35 12.22 -6.10
C GLY A 72 -0.93 11.16 -7.13
N ARG A 73 0.18 11.36 -7.86
CA ARG A 73 0.61 10.46 -8.95
C ARG A 73 1.62 9.40 -8.56
N MET A 74 2.26 9.54 -7.41
CA MET A 74 3.22 8.59 -6.88
C MET A 74 2.79 8.10 -5.51
N VAL A 75 3.10 6.84 -5.20
CA VAL A 75 2.90 6.24 -3.89
C VAL A 75 4.25 5.72 -3.36
N VAL A 76 4.58 6.00 -2.11
CA VAL A 76 5.73 5.40 -1.43
C VAL A 76 5.25 4.44 -0.34
N VAL A 77 5.91 3.29 -0.24
CA VAL A 77 5.63 2.26 0.77
C VAL A 77 6.91 1.76 1.42
N ASP A 78 6.81 1.36 2.68
CA ASP A 78 7.88 0.72 3.43
C ASP A 78 7.76 -0.81 3.31
N SER A 79 8.83 -1.52 2.99
CA SER A 79 8.76 -2.99 2.87
C SER A 79 10.14 -3.66 2.98
N PRO A 80 10.22 -4.90 3.52
CA PRO A 80 11.43 -5.70 3.48
C PRO A 80 11.39 -6.81 2.42
N HIS A 81 10.44 -6.77 1.47
CA HIS A 81 10.12 -7.91 0.60
C HIS A 81 11.28 -8.45 -0.26
N GLU A 82 12.28 -7.63 -0.57
CA GLU A 82 13.47 -8.06 -1.33
C GLU A 82 14.55 -8.75 -0.49
N GLY A 83 14.39 -8.80 0.84
CA GLY A 83 15.35 -9.45 1.75
C GLY A 83 16.54 -8.59 2.16
N TYR A 84 16.63 -7.34 1.71
CA TYR A 84 17.71 -6.40 2.06
C TYR A 84 17.37 -5.49 3.26
N GLY A 85 16.55 -5.98 4.20
CA GLY A 85 16.00 -5.17 5.29
C GLY A 85 14.88 -4.22 4.84
N ARG A 86 14.43 -3.34 5.75
CA ARG A 86 13.36 -2.36 5.43
C ARG A 86 13.87 -1.32 4.44
N GLN A 87 13.20 -1.23 3.30
CA GLN A 87 13.45 -0.23 2.26
C GLN A 87 12.17 0.57 1.95
N MET A 88 12.33 1.68 1.22
CA MET A 88 11.23 2.45 0.65
C MET A 88 11.14 2.21 -0.85
N TYR A 89 9.93 1.95 -1.34
CA TYR A 89 9.65 1.72 -2.75
C TYR A 89 8.69 2.77 -3.26
N LEU A 90 9.02 3.35 -4.42
CA LEU A 90 8.20 4.36 -5.08
C LEU A 90 7.45 3.72 -6.26
N LEU A 91 6.13 3.83 -6.25
CA LEU A 91 5.23 3.32 -7.28
C LEU A 91 4.67 4.51 -8.07
N ASP A 92 4.82 4.48 -9.39
CA ASP A 92 4.13 5.39 -10.29
C ASP A 92 2.72 4.84 -10.57
N ILE A 93 1.70 5.60 -10.16
CA ILE A 93 0.29 5.23 -10.34
C ILE A 93 -0.42 6.10 -11.37
N SER A 94 0.30 6.98 -12.07
CA SER A 94 -0.28 7.94 -13.03
C SER A 94 -1.17 7.26 -14.07
N ARG A 95 -0.73 6.12 -14.63
CA ARG A 95 -1.46 5.35 -15.65
C ARG A 95 -2.78 4.76 -15.16
N ILE A 96 -2.91 4.54 -13.85
CA ILE A 96 -4.16 4.01 -13.26
C ILE A 96 -5.22 5.12 -13.18
N LEU A 97 -4.77 6.36 -12.97
CA LEU A 97 -5.63 7.53 -12.76
C LEU A 97 -6.18 8.13 -14.06
N GLU A 98 -5.63 7.72 -15.21
CA GLU A 98 -5.97 8.24 -16.54
C GLU A 98 -7.11 7.45 -17.25
N ASN A 99 -7.73 6.47 -16.57
CA ASN A 99 -8.86 5.64 -17.05
C ASN A 99 -10.13 5.80 -16.16
#